data_AF-A0A7S2C2S9-F1
#
_entry.id   AF-A0A7S2C2S9-F1
#
_cell.length_a   1.000
_cell.length_b   1.000
_cell.length_c   1.000
_cell.angle_alpha   90.00
_cell.angle_beta   90.00
_cell.angle_gamma   90.00
#
_symmetry.space_group_name_H-M   'P 1'
#
loop_
_entity.id
_entity.type
_entity.pdbx_description
1 polymer ?
#
loop_
_entity_poly.entity_id
_entity_poly.type
_entity_poly.pdbx_seq_one_letter_code
_entity_poly.pdbx_strand_id
1 'polypeptide(L)'
;MADAQPRVRARNLLSTYYGDPVQNGGPVAAASEDDDLNIDSSAFAVDKYVGTLLQYKSLEELVQRGNAMVSEIKSLDSDMQMLVYENYNKFISATDTIRK
;
A
#
# COMPACT_ATOMS: atom_id res chain seq x y z
N MET A 1 39.82 -24.66 -4.37
CA MET A 1 38.48 -24.32 -4.90
C MET A 1 37.51 -24.42 -3.73
N ALA A 2 37.19 -23.32 -3.07
CA ALA A 2 36.34 -23.31 -1.87
C ALA A 2 35.14 -22.35 -2.08
N ASP A 3 33.99 -22.99 -2.24
CA ASP A 3 32.65 -22.64 -1.76
C ASP A 3 32.17 -21.17 -1.79
N ALA A 4 31.29 -20.88 -2.76
CA ALA A 4 30.61 -19.59 -2.94
C ALA A 4 29.07 -19.73 -2.82
N GLN A 5 28.57 -20.64 -1.99
CA GLN A 5 27.12 -20.94 -1.87
C GLN A 5 26.26 -20.15 -0.85
N PRO A 6 26.78 -19.40 0.15
CA PRO A 6 25.89 -18.78 1.15
C PRO A 6 25.14 -17.53 0.62
N ARG A 7 25.73 -16.78 -0.31
CA ARG A 7 25.15 -15.52 -0.84
C ARG A 7 23.90 -15.75 -1.69
N VAL A 8 23.88 -16.85 -2.44
CA VAL A 8 22.76 -17.21 -3.32
C VAL A 8 21.55 -17.63 -2.50
N ARG A 9 21.75 -18.35 -1.40
CA ARG A 9 20.66 -18.78 -0.50
C ARG A 9 20.01 -17.59 0.21
N ALA A 10 20.80 -16.66 0.75
CA ALA A 10 20.28 -15.46 1.40
C ALA A 10 19.49 -14.59 0.41
N ARG A 11 20.00 -14.42 -0.82
CA ARG A 11 19.31 -13.69 -1.89
C ARG A 11 17.98 -14.34 -2.28
N ASN A 12 17.94 -15.67 -2.44
CA ASN A 12 16.71 -16.39 -2.74
C ASN A 12 15.70 -16.30 -1.59
N LEU A 13 16.17 -16.36 -0.34
CA LEU A 13 15.30 -16.23 0.83
C LEU A 13 14.68 -14.82 0.91
N LEU A 14 15.49 -13.77 0.76
CA LEU A 14 14.99 -12.39 0.69
C LEU A 14 14.03 -12.20 -0.49
N SER A 15 14.32 -12.80 -1.65
CA SER A 15 13.43 -12.75 -2.81
C SER A 15 12.08 -13.40 -2.56
N THR A 16 12.01 -14.45 -1.74
CA THR A 16 10.74 -15.10 -1.35
C THR A 16 9.93 -14.23 -0.39
N TYR A 17 10.59 -13.47 0.49
CA TYR A 17 9.91 -12.61 1.48
C TYR A 17 9.51 -11.24 0.94
N TYR A 18 10.33 -10.64 0.08
CA TYR A 18 10.12 -9.30 -0.45
C TYR A 18 9.58 -9.30 -1.90
N GLY A 19 9.51 -10.47 -2.55
CA GLY A 19 9.19 -10.58 -3.96
C GLY A 19 10.31 -10.02 -4.85
N ASP A 20 10.45 -10.53 -6.07
CA ASP A 20 11.35 -9.93 -7.05
C ASP A 20 10.71 -8.61 -7.54
N PRO A 21 11.32 -7.42 -7.32
CA PRO A 21 10.77 -6.16 -7.80
C PRO A 21 10.72 -6.11 -9.34
N VAL A 22 11.40 -7.03 -10.03
CA VAL A 22 11.40 -7.11 -11.50
C VAL A 22 10.22 -7.90 -12.06
N GLN A 23 9.50 -8.68 -11.23
CA GLN A 23 8.34 -9.48 -11.70
C GLN A 23 7.03 -9.20 -10.95
N ASN A 24 7.06 -8.40 -9.89
CA ASN A 24 5.84 -7.82 -9.30
C ASN A 24 5.55 -6.40 -9.85
N GLY A 25 5.76 -6.23 -11.14
CA GLY A 25 5.06 -5.24 -11.98
C GLY A 25 3.87 -5.89 -12.69
N GLY A 26 3.21 -6.87 -12.06
CA GLY A 26 1.88 -7.30 -12.49
C GLY A 26 0.93 -6.10 -12.36
N PRO A 27 -0.02 -5.90 -13.29
CA PRO A 27 -0.79 -4.67 -13.35
C PRO A 27 -1.67 -4.58 -12.10
N VAL A 28 -1.18 -3.93 -11.04
CA VAL A 28 -2.05 -2.99 -10.34
C VAL A 28 -2.53 -2.09 -11.46
N ALA A 29 -3.81 -2.22 -11.80
CA ALA A 29 -4.39 -1.61 -12.99
C ALA A 29 -3.73 -0.26 -13.19
N ALA A 30 -3.02 -0.10 -14.30
CA ALA A 30 -2.53 1.20 -14.72
C ALA A 30 -3.79 2.04 -14.97
N ALA A 31 -4.41 2.52 -13.89
CA ALA A 31 -4.98 3.84 -13.89
C ALA A 31 -3.86 4.67 -14.50
N SER A 32 -4.12 5.18 -15.71
CA SER A 32 -3.25 6.14 -16.35
C SER A 32 -2.70 7.06 -15.27
N GLU A 33 -1.38 7.27 -15.22
CA GLU A 33 -0.77 8.19 -14.25
C GLU A 33 -1.38 9.62 -14.36
N ASP A 34 -2.14 9.87 -15.41
CA ASP A 34 -3.01 11.03 -15.67
C ASP A 34 -4.52 10.75 -15.48
N ASP A 35 -4.96 9.99 -14.48
CA ASP A 35 -6.38 9.95 -14.10
C ASP A 35 -6.70 11.03 -13.05
N ASP A 36 -7.14 12.19 -13.53
CA ASP A 36 -7.55 13.34 -12.73
C ASP A 36 -8.76 13.06 -11.80
N LEU A 37 -9.52 11.98 -12.04
CA LEU A 37 -10.70 11.60 -11.25
C LEU A 37 -10.42 10.51 -10.22
N ASN A 38 -9.25 9.89 -10.27
CA ASN A 38 -8.86 8.87 -9.31
C ASN A 38 -8.23 9.52 -8.06
N ILE A 39 -8.83 9.28 -6.89
CA ILE A 39 -8.37 9.84 -5.61
C ILE A 39 -6.97 9.36 -5.19
N ASP A 40 -6.56 8.18 -5.65
CA ASP A 40 -5.25 7.58 -5.36
C ASP A 40 -4.18 7.98 -6.40
N SER A 41 -4.56 8.72 -7.44
CA SER A 41 -3.65 9.17 -8.50
C SER A 41 -2.87 10.41 -8.07
N SER A 42 -1.61 10.52 -8.53
CA SER A 42 -0.79 11.72 -8.34
C SER A 42 -1.33 12.93 -9.12
N ALA A 43 -2.09 12.70 -10.20
CA ALA A 43 -2.73 13.73 -11.01
C ALA A 43 -4.13 14.15 -10.51
N PHE A 44 -4.56 13.68 -9.33
CA PHE A 44 -5.91 13.91 -8.83
C PHE A 44 -6.32 15.39 -8.77
N ALA A 45 -7.41 15.73 -9.46
CA ALA A 45 -7.97 17.08 -9.51
C ALA A 45 -9.26 17.16 -8.69
N VAL A 46 -9.14 17.65 -7.44
CA VAL A 46 -10.23 17.75 -6.47
C VAL A 46 -11.47 18.45 -7.04
N ASP A 47 -11.29 19.61 -7.67
CA ASP A 47 -12.42 20.41 -8.17
C ASP A 47 -13.20 19.68 -9.28
N LYS A 48 -12.50 18.95 -10.16
CA LYS A 48 -13.14 18.15 -11.21
C LYS A 48 -13.87 16.96 -10.61
N TYR A 49 -13.22 16.23 -9.70
CA TYR A 49 -13.83 15.08 -9.04
C TYR A 49 -15.10 15.47 -8.27
N VAL A 50 -15.04 16.50 -7.43
CA VAL A 50 -16.21 16.98 -6.67
C VAL A 50 -17.29 17.54 -7.60
N GLY A 51 -16.90 18.29 -8.65
CA GLY A 51 -17.83 18.80 -9.65
C GLY A 51 -18.60 17.69 -10.35
N THR A 52 -17.91 16.62 -10.79
CA THR A 52 -18.57 15.45 -11.39
C THR A 52 -19.45 14.71 -10.38
N LEU A 53 -19.02 14.58 -9.13
CA LEU A 53 -19.81 13.96 -8.07
C LEU A 53 -21.14 14.69 -7.86
N LEU A 54 -21.10 16.02 -7.74
CA LEU A 54 -22.30 16.85 -7.55
C LEU A 54 -23.22 16.87 -8.78
N GLN A 55 -22.66 16.72 -9.98
CA GLN A 55 -23.44 16.74 -11.22
C GLN A 55 -24.17 15.42 -11.48
N TYR A 56 -23.56 14.28 -11.14
CA TYR A 56 -24.04 12.96 -11.56
C TYR A 56 -24.53 12.07 -10.41
N LYS A 57 -24.30 12.43 -9.14
CA LYS A 57 -24.77 11.66 -7.98
C LYS A 57 -25.96 12.31 -7.31
N SER A 58 -26.86 11.47 -6.82
CA SER A 58 -27.96 11.88 -5.95
C SER A 58 -27.45 12.24 -4.54
N LEU A 59 -28.26 12.99 -3.79
CA LEU A 59 -27.93 13.35 -2.41
C LEU A 59 -27.70 12.12 -1.52
N GLU A 60 -28.50 11.07 -1.70
CA GLU A 60 -28.35 9.81 -0.95
C GLU A 60 -27.00 9.15 -1.24
N GLU A 61 -26.64 9.01 -2.51
CA GLU A 61 -25.33 8.47 -2.91
C GLU A 61 -24.17 9.32 -2.38
N LEU A 62 -24.34 10.64 -2.35
CA LEU A 62 -23.32 11.57 -1.85
C LEU A 62 -23.10 11.39 -0.34
N VAL A 63 -24.18 11.24 0.43
CA VAL A 63 -24.12 10.94 1.87
C VAL A 63 -23.48 9.57 2.11
N GLN A 64 -23.86 8.55 1.33
CA GLN A 64 -23.26 7.23 1.42
C GLN A 64 -21.76 7.26 1.12
N ARG A 65 -21.34 7.97 0.07
CA ARG A 65 -19.92 8.13 -0.28
C ARG A 65 -19.14 8.84 0.83
N GLY A 66 -19.72 9.86 1.45
CA GLY A 66 -19.12 10.55 2.60
C GLY A 66 -18.92 9.61 3.80
N ASN A 67 -19.93 8.81 4.13
CA ASN A 67 -19.83 7.83 5.22
C ASN A 67 -18.78 6.75 4.92
N ALA A 68 -18.73 6.26 3.67
CA ALA A 68 -17.72 5.30 3.22
C ALA A 68 -16.31 5.88 3.36
N MET A 69 -16.10 7.13 2.93
CA MET A 69 -14.81 7.82 3.05
C MET A 69 -14.35 7.95 4.51
N VAL A 70 -15.28 8.26 5.43
CA VAL A 70 -14.96 8.30 6.88
C VAL A 70 -14.52 6.92 7.38
N SER A 71 -15.14 5.84 6.90
CA SER A 71 -14.73 4.48 7.25
C SER A 71 -13.38 4.12 6.66
N GLU A 72 -13.12 4.48 5.40
CA GLU A 72 -11.85 4.29 4.70
C GLU A 72 -10.70 4.96 5.47
N ILE A 73 -10.89 6.22 5.89
CA ILE A 73 -9.90 6.97 6.70
C ILE A 73 -9.56 6.22 7.99
N LYS A 74 -10.57 5.72 8.71
CA LYS A 74 -10.35 4.98 9.96
C LYS A 74 -9.64 3.65 9.74
N SER A 75 -9.96 2.96 8.65
CA SER A 75 -9.27 1.71 8.28
C SER A 75 -7.80 1.99 7.99
N LEU A 76 -7.51 3.00 7.17
CA LEU A 76 -6.14 3.37 6.81
C LEU A 76 -5.30 3.76 8.03
N ASP A 77 -5.87 4.48 9.00
CA ASP A 77 -5.19 4.80 10.25
C ASP A 77 -4.88 3.53 11.07
N SER A 78 -5.85 2.62 11.20
CA SER A 78 -5.65 1.33 11.87
C SER A 78 -4.60 0.48 11.18
N ASP A 79 -4.60 0.43 9.84
CA ASP A 79 -3.64 -0.32 9.04
C ASP A 79 -2.23 0.26 9.19
N MET A 80 -2.10 1.59 9.21
CA MET A 80 -0.83 2.27 9.50
C MET A 80 -0.32 1.91 10.90
N GLN A 81 -1.18 1.95 11.92
CA GLN A 81 -0.81 1.58 13.29
C GLN A 81 -0.36 0.12 13.37
N MET A 82 -1.08 -0.78 12.71
CA MET A 82 -0.75 -2.21 12.64
C MET A 82 0.62 -2.44 11.98
N LEU A 83 0.90 -1.74 10.88
CA LEU A 83 2.17 -1.83 10.17
C LEU A 83 3.35 -1.40 11.05
N VAL A 84 3.17 -0.29 11.76
CA VAL A 84 4.17 0.22 12.70
C VAL A 84 4.39 -0.77 13.84
N TYR A 85 3.31 -1.30 14.42
CA TYR A 85 3.38 -2.32 15.47
C TYR A 85 4.14 -3.56 15.00
N GLU A 86 3.80 -4.10 13.83
CA GLU A 86 4.48 -5.25 13.22
C GLU A 86 5.97 -4.99 13.01
N ASN A 87 6.33 -3.80 12.52
CA ASN A 87 7.72 -3.43 12.28
C ASN A 87 8.53 -3.37 13.59
N TYR A 88 7.97 -2.73 14.62
CA TYR A 88 8.60 -2.67 15.94
C TYR A 88 8.73 -4.05 16.58
N ASN A 89 7.69 -4.88 16.50
CA ASN A 89 7.71 -6.24 17.05
C ASN A 89 8.82 -7.09 16.39
N LYS A 90 8.96 -6.99 15.06
CA LYS A 90 10.03 -7.65 14.30
C LYS A 90 11.41 -7.14 14.72
N PHE A 91 11.59 -5.83 14.91
CA PHE A 91 12.86 -5.25 15.35
C PHE A 91 13.29 -5.72 16.75
N ILE A 92 12.34 -5.73 17.70
CA ILE A 92 12.58 -6.22 19.06
C ILE A 92 12.97 -7.70 19.03
N SER A 93 12.19 -8.52 18.32
CA SER A 93 12.44 -9.97 18.19
C SER A 93 13.81 -10.28 17.56
N ALA A 94 14.20 -9.51 16.54
CA ALA A 94 15.52 -9.63 15.91
C ALA A 94 16.65 -9.24 16.89
N THR A 95 16.47 -8.18 17.67
CA THR A 95 17.45 -7.73 18.66
C THR A 95 17.64 -8.74 19.79
N ASP A 96 16.54 -9.34 20.29
CA ASP A 96 16.59 -10.40 21.31
C ASP A 96 17.32 -11.64 20.80
N THR A 97 17.18 -11.96 19.52
CA THR A 97 17.90 -13.09 18.88
C THR A 97 19.41 -12.85 18.82
N ILE A 98 19.87 -11.60 18.63
CA ILE A 98 21.31 -11.25 18.59
C ILE A 98 21.95 -11.27 19.99
N ARG A 99 21.17 -11.00 21.04
CA ARG A 99 21.66 -10.98 22.43
C ARG A 99 21.82 -12.37 23.07
N LYS A 100 21.27 -13.41 22.46
CA LYS A 100 21.40 -14.82 22.86
C LYS A 100 22.60 -15.47 22.19
#